data_AF-A0A533YL54-F1
#
_entry.id   AF-A0A533YL54-F1
#
_cell.length_a   1.000
_cell.length_b   1.000
_cell.length_c   1.000
_cell.angle_alpha   90.00
_cell.angle_beta   90.00
_cell.angle_gamma   90.00
#
_symmetry.space_group_name_H-M   'P 1'
#
loop_
_entity.id
_entity.type
_entity.pdbx_description
1 polymer ?
#
loop_
_entity_poly.entity_id
_entity_poly.type
_entity_poly.pdbx_seq_one_letter_code
_entity_poly.pdbx_strand_id
1 'polypeptide(L)'
;MADFKNKLSHAVRVRWKRGSRAGISIIAAAAGVAIATNTSPGQLDTMRAGEAVMVTEELNFGAKIPTIPEALNQIERRYVTYDGKGRTFAILDAFGEQTADHKLHISMHVSAEKPGMASLVFRRTGDVIWSCRIVPGSRKVPATMNLGIFVDDGKGKSLVVDGSGNPRSILQAKIQDIGRPVRDLWPKGAVREVTFIYSACGCPVKVMVKRVGERTARAKASPVIFPDDPAVVSLINRLMMW
;
A
#
# COMPACT_ATOMS: atom_id res chain seq x y z
N MET A 1 16.81 40.25 -24.37
CA MET A 1 15.78 39.22 -24.59
C MET A 1 16.49 37.87 -24.69
N ALA A 2 16.18 36.99 -23.72
CA ALA A 2 16.48 35.55 -23.63
C ALA A 2 17.95 35.07 -23.75
N ASP A 3 18.62 35.04 -22.58
CA ASP A 3 19.78 34.19 -22.30
C ASP A 3 19.33 33.07 -21.35
N PHE A 4 19.20 31.84 -21.85
CA PHE A 4 18.88 30.66 -21.03
C PHE A 4 19.37 29.38 -21.71
N LYS A 5 20.68 29.21 -21.77
CA LYS A 5 21.30 27.88 -21.98
C LYS A 5 22.48 27.69 -21.03
N ASN A 6 22.41 26.58 -20.30
CA ASN A 6 23.53 25.83 -19.75
C ASN A 6 24.45 26.56 -18.76
N LYS A 7 24.05 26.56 -17.49
CA LYS A 7 24.98 26.37 -16.36
C LYS A 7 24.31 25.52 -15.29
N LEU A 8 24.81 24.31 -15.09
CA LEU A 8 25.06 23.68 -13.78
C LEU A 8 25.72 22.32 -14.01
N SER A 9 26.99 22.37 -14.42
CA SER A 9 27.96 21.34 -14.07
C SER A 9 28.58 21.72 -12.72
N HIS A 10 28.23 21.01 -11.66
CA HIS A 10 29.17 20.66 -10.60
C HIS A 10 28.99 19.18 -10.30
N ALA A 11 30.08 18.45 -10.51
CA ALA A 11 30.16 17.02 -10.43
C ALA A 11 30.16 16.56 -8.97
N VAL A 12 29.53 15.41 -8.72
CA VAL A 12 30.18 14.34 -7.95
C VAL A 12 30.00 13.05 -8.73
N ARG A 13 30.98 12.73 -9.56
CA ARG A 13 31.24 11.36 -10.06
C ARG A 13 31.90 10.60 -8.91
N VAL A 14 31.24 9.59 -8.35
CA VAL A 14 31.92 8.52 -7.61
C VAL A 14 31.82 7.23 -8.42
N ARG A 15 32.94 6.84 -9.02
CA ARG A 15 33.23 5.48 -9.43
C ARG A 15 34.03 4.87 -8.28
N TRP A 16 33.69 3.67 -7.79
CA TRP A 16 34.61 2.55 -7.52
C TRP A 16 33.90 1.34 -6.87
N LYS A 17 34.61 0.21 -6.98
CA LYS A 17 34.21 -1.21 -6.94
C LYS A 17 33.72 -1.77 -5.60
N ARG A 18 32.98 -2.90 -5.74
CA ARG A 18 32.84 -4.10 -4.89
C ARG A 18 32.97 -3.92 -3.37
N GLY A 19 31.82 -4.06 -2.70
CA GLY A 19 31.73 -4.36 -1.27
C GLY A 19 30.27 -4.25 -0.82
N SER A 20 29.66 -5.38 -0.48
CA SER A 20 28.25 -5.51 -0.11
C SER A 20 27.87 -4.65 1.10
N ARG A 21 26.85 -3.79 0.98
CA ARG A 21 25.74 -3.58 1.95
C ARG A 21 24.80 -2.44 1.55
N ALA A 22 23.50 -2.71 1.74
CA ALA A 22 22.36 -1.80 1.89
C ALA A 22 22.13 -0.75 0.78
N GLY A 23 21.31 -1.11 -0.21
CA GLY A 23 20.80 -0.18 -1.23
C GLY A 23 19.78 0.79 -0.65
N ILE A 24 20.11 2.09 -0.73
CA ILE A 24 19.16 3.19 -0.60
C ILE A 24 18.33 3.23 -1.89
N SER A 25 17.03 2.99 -1.80
CA SER A 25 16.08 3.19 -2.91
C SER A 25 15.34 4.49 -2.69
N ILE A 26 15.63 5.50 -3.51
CA ILE A 26 14.78 6.70 -3.64
C ILE A 26 13.57 6.27 -4.48
N ILE A 27 12.44 5.99 -3.82
CA ILE A 27 11.16 5.81 -4.52
C ILE A 27 10.52 7.20 -4.61
N ALA A 28 10.75 7.89 -5.73
CA ALA A 28 9.86 8.95 -6.16
C ALA A 28 8.49 8.31 -6.42
N ALA A 29 7.52 8.57 -5.55
CA ALA A 29 6.13 8.21 -5.77
C ALA A 29 5.60 9.07 -6.93
N ALA A 30 5.79 8.61 -8.16
CA ALA A 30 5.04 9.13 -9.29
C ALA A 30 3.57 8.82 -9.02
N ALA A 31 2.75 9.88 -8.93
CA ALA A 31 1.31 9.80 -8.76
C ALA A 31 0.73 8.89 -9.84
N GLY A 32 0.44 7.64 -9.47
CA GLY A 32 -0.27 6.70 -10.31
C GLY A 32 -1.73 7.13 -10.36
N VAL A 33 -2.19 7.53 -11.55
CA VAL A 33 -3.62 7.67 -11.85
C VAL A 33 -4.25 6.30 -11.62
N ALA A 34 -5.05 6.17 -10.57
CA ALA A 34 -5.93 5.03 -10.42
C ALA A 34 -6.95 5.10 -11.56
N ILE A 35 -6.85 4.20 -12.54
CA ILE A 35 -7.93 4.02 -13.50
C ILE A 35 -9.02 3.28 -12.74
N ALA A 36 -10.07 4.01 -12.36
CA ALA A 36 -11.28 3.41 -11.82
C ALA A 36 -12.01 2.69 -12.98
N THR A 37 -11.65 1.44 -13.25
CA THR A 37 -12.51 0.55 -14.03
C THR A 37 -13.57 -0.02 -13.09
N ASN A 38 -14.75 0.61 -13.08
CA ASN A 38 -15.97 -0.05 -12.62
C ASN A 38 -16.16 -1.31 -13.47
N THR A 39 -15.63 -2.43 -13.01
CA THR A 39 -15.72 -3.71 -13.70
C THR A 39 -16.75 -4.55 -12.96
N SER A 40 -17.83 -4.89 -13.66
CA SER A 40 -18.87 -5.82 -13.21
C SER A 40 -18.27 -7.16 -12.75
N PRO A 41 -19.01 -7.97 -11.95
CA PRO A 41 -18.51 -9.25 -11.48
C PRO A 41 -18.20 -10.17 -12.67
N GLY A 42 -16.97 -10.64 -12.77
CA GLY A 42 -16.54 -11.56 -13.82
C GLY A 42 -15.24 -11.15 -14.50
N GLN A 43 -14.18 -11.90 -14.18
CA GLN A 43 -12.97 -12.09 -14.97
C GLN A 43 -12.38 -10.84 -15.66
N LEU A 44 -11.34 -10.26 -15.07
CA LEU A 44 -10.43 -9.43 -15.86
C LEU A 44 -9.59 -10.37 -16.73
N ASP A 45 -9.81 -10.36 -18.05
CA ASP A 45 -9.08 -11.26 -18.94
C ASP A 45 -7.57 -11.14 -18.78
N THR A 46 -7.04 -9.94 -18.56
CA THR A 46 -5.60 -9.73 -18.31
C THR A 46 -5.34 -8.43 -17.54
N MET A 47 -4.34 -8.47 -16.64
CA MET A 47 -3.72 -7.29 -16.00
C MET A 47 -2.20 -7.36 -16.17
N ARG A 48 -1.52 -6.21 -16.15
CA ARG A 48 -0.05 -6.18 -16.15
C ARG A 48 0.47 -6.12 -14.72
N ALA A 49 1.61 -6.75 -14.46
CA ALA A 49 2.32 -6.59 -13.20
C ALA A 49 2.67 -5.10 -12.99
N GLY A 50 2.38 -4.57 -11.80
CA GLY A 50 2.47 -3.15 -11.47
C GLY A 50 1.18 -2.35 -11.69
N GLU A 51 0.08 -2.98 -12.12
CA GLU A 51 -1.25 -2.37 -12.15
C GLU A 51 -2.03 -2.74 -10.88
N ALA A 52 -3.13 -2.03 -10.63
CA ALA A 52 -4.07 -2.36 -9.57
C ALA A 52 -5.51 -2.13 -10.00
N VAL A 53 -6.45 -2.80 -9.35
CA VAL A 53 -7.88 -2.70 -9.62
C VAL A 53 -8.69 -2.64 -8.33
N MET A 54 -9.90 -2.10 -8.42
CA MET A 54 -10.92 -2.26 -7.39
C MET A 54 -11.73 -3.50 -7.64
N VAL A 55 -11.75 -4.41 -6.66
CA VAL A 55 -12.71 -5.53 -6.67
C VAL A 55 -13.83 -5.17 -5.69
N THR A 56 -15.01 -4.89 -6.23
CA THR A 56 -16.18 -4.48 -5.44
C THR A 56 -17.29 -5.51 -5.56
N GLU A 57 -17.78 -6.00 -4.43
CA GLU A 57 -18.73 -7.11 -4.36
C GLU A 57 -19.75 -6.92 -3.23
N GLU A 58 -20.91 -7.54 -3.38
CA GLU A 58 -21.92 -7.66 -2.33
C GLU A 58 -21.96 -9.09 -1.80
N LEU A 59 -21.26 -9.33 -0.70
CA LEU A 59 -21.09 -10.67 -0.13
C LEU A 59 -22.21 -11.01 0.84
N ASN A 60 -22.85 -12.16 0.61
CA ASN A 60 -23.89 -12.67 1.49
C ASN A 60 -23.29 -13.52 2.63
N PHE A 61 -23.31 -12.98 3.85
CA PHE A 61 -22.88 -13.68 5.06
C PHE A 61 -24.03 -14.32 5.87
N GLY A 62 -25.27 -14.25 5.38
CA GLY A 62 -26.47 -14.66 6.08
C GLY A 62 -26.83 -13.71 7.22
N ALA A 63 -27.36 -14.24 8.33
CA ALA A 63 -27.96 -13.44 9.39
C ALA A 63 -27.01 -12.49 10.14
N LYS A 64 -25.69 -12.78 10.18
CA LYS A 64 -24.70 -11.95 10.86
C LYS A 64 -23.69 -11.43 9.85
N ILE A 65 -23.67 -10.11 9.70
CA ILE A 65 -22.71 -9.43 8.84
C ILE A 65 -21.42 -9.18 9.63
N PRO A 66 -20.27 -9.69 9.16
CA PRO A 66 -18.99 -9.51 9.83
C PRO A 66 -18.43 -8.11 9.61
N THR A 67 -17.44 -7.75 10.43
CA THR A 67 -16.57 -6.60 10.17
C THR A 67 -15.70 -6.83 8.92
N ILE A 68 -15.15 -5.77 8.31
CA ILE A 68 -14.27 -5.91 7.13
C ILE A 68 -13.07 -6.85 7.36
N PRO A 69 -12.33 -6.80 8.49
CA PRO A 69 -11.25 -7.76 8.74
C PRO A 69 -11.73 -9.22 8.82
N GLU A 70 -12.88 -9.45 9.45
CA GLU A 70 -13.50 -10.79 9.53
C GLU A 70 -13.99 -11.26 8.16
N ALA A 71 -14.53 -10.36 7.34
CA ALA A 71 -14.93 -10.64 5.97
C ALA A 71 -13.73 -11.00 5.08
N LEU A 72 -12.63 -10.25 5.19
CA LEU A 72 -11.39 -10.51 4.46
C LEU A 72 -10.77 -11.86 4.81
N ASN A 73 -10.97 -12.34 6.04
CA ASN A 73 -10.61 -13.72 6.38
C ASN A 73 -11.40 -14.71 5.54
N GLN A 74 -12.66 -14.44 5.18
CA GLN A 74 -13.46 -15.32 4.30
C GLN A 74 -13.13 -15.19 2.81
N ILE A 75 -12.21 -14.30 2.44
CA ILE A 75 -11.70 -14.19 1.07
C ILE A 75 -10.41 -15.01 0.94
N GLU A 76 -10.49 -16.13 0.22
CA GLU A 76 -9.34 -16.93 -0.16
C GLU A 76 -8.60 -16.27 -1.32
N ARG A 77 -7.28 -16.19 -1.21
CA ARG A 77 -6.39 -15.73 -2.27
C ARG A 77 -5.77 -16.94 -2.94
N ARG A 78 -6.11 -17.17 -4.20
CA ARG A 78 -5.53 -18.26 -5.01
C ARG A 78 -4.64 -17.69 -6.09
N TYR A 79 -3.42 -18.21 -6.19
CA TYR A 79 -2.48 -17.76 -7.20
C TYR A 79 -1.52 -18.85 -7.65
N VAL A 80 -1.05 -18.72 -8.89
CA VAL A 80 0.01 -19.54 -9.46
C VAL A 80 0.97 -18.62 -10.20
N THR A 81 2.19 -18.46 -9.69
CA THR A 81 3.24 -17.66 -10.33
C THR A 81 3.93 -18.43 -11.45
N TYR A 82 4.26 -17.78 -12.57
CA TYR A 82 4.93 -18.46 -13.69
C TYR A 82 6.33 -19.00 -13.37
N ASP A 83 7.03 -18.42 -12.39
CA ASP A 83 8.35 -18.89 -11.95
C ASP A 83 8.31 -19.70 -10.64
N GLY A 84 7.10 -20.01 -10.15
CA GLY A 84 6.90 -20.78 -8.92
C GLY A 84 7.29 -20.08 -7.61
N LYS A 85 7.55 -18.76 -7.61
CA LYS A 85 8.02 -18.03 -6.41
C LYS A 85 7.15 -16.84 -6.02
N GLY A 86 6.79 -16.76 -4.74
CA GLY A 86 6.09 -15.62 -4.17
C GLY A 86 4.60 -15.59 -4.52
N ARG A 87 3.98 -14.40 -4.49
CA ARG A 87 2.57 -14.16 -4.81
C ARG A 87 2.43 -13.40 -6.12
N THR A 88 1.32 -13.61 -6.85
CA THR A 88 1.03 -12.86 -8.09
C THR A 88 0.35 -11.53 -7.82
N PHE A 89 -0.34 -11.38 -6.69
CA PHE A 89 -1.05 -10.17 -6.31
C PHE A 89 -1.06 -9.99 -4.78
N ALA A 90 -1.49 -8.81 -4.33
CA ALA A 90 -1.78 -8.50 -2.93
C ALA A 90 -3.04 -7.65 -2.82
N ILE A 91 -3.87 -7.90 -1.81
CA ILE A 91 -4.82 -6.90 -1.33
C ILE A 91 -4.01 -5.85 -0.57
N LEU A 92 -4.29 -4.57 -0.80
CA LEU A 92 -3.59 -3.46 -0.14
C LEU A 92 -4.42 -2.96 1.02
N ASP A 93 -5.67 -2.64 0.74
CA ASP A 93 -6.64 -2.20 1.71
C ASP A 93 -8.05 -2.64 1.28
N ALA A 94 -8.98 -2.50 2.22
CA ALA A 94 -10.39 -2.71 1.94
C ALA A 94 -11.27 -1.73 2.71
N PHE A 95 -12.41 -1.43 2.13
CA PHE A 95 -13.51 -0.68 2.72
C PHE A 95 -14.82 -1.41 2.45
N GLY A 96 -15.83 -1.07 3.23
CA GLY A 96 -17.14 -1.64 3.03
C GLY A 96 -18.14 -1.19 4.08
N GLU A 97 -19.39 -1.49 3.79
CA GLU A 97 -20.55 -1.17 4.60
C GLU A 97 -21.64 -2.22 4.42
N GLN A 98 -22.55 -2.29 5.37
CA GLN A 98 -23.72 -3.12 5.26
C GLN A 98 -24.69 -2.52 4.24
N THR A 99 -25.23 -3.35 3.36
CA THR A 99 -26.28 -2.96 2.41
C THR A 99 -27.68 -3.09 3.02
N ALA A 100 -28.67 -2.48 2.37
CA ALA A 100 -30.07 -2.56 2.77
C ALA A 100 -30.65 -3.99 2.73
N ASP A 101 -30.13 -4.86 1.87
CA ASP A 101 -30.54 -6.26 1.73
C ASP A 101 -29.74 -7.24 2.63
N HIS A 102 -29.09 -6.71 3.67
CA HIS A 102 -28.30 -7.49 4.63
C HIS A 102 -27.10 -8.25 4.05
N LYS A 103 -26.48 -7.72 2.99
CA LYS A 103 -25.16 -8.15 2.51
C LYS A 103 -24.07 -7.21 3.00
N LEU A 104 -22.82 -7.62 2.79
CA LEU A 104 -21.66 -6.76 2.96
C LEU A 104 -21.22 -6.22 1.59
N HIS A 105 -21.38 -4.93 1.35
CA HIS A 105 -20.71 -4.25 0.26
C HIS A 105 -19.24 -4.10 0.64
N ILE A 106 -18.33 -4.73 -0.09
CA ILE A 106 -16.89 -4.67 0.16
C ILE A 106 -16.16 -4.31 -1.13
N SER A 107 -15.20 -3.40 -1.00
CA SER A 107 -14.27 -3.03 -2.06
C SER A 107 -12.85 -3.29 -1.58
N MET A 108 -12.07 -3.96 -2.42
CA MET A 108 -10.70 -4.38 -2.14
C MET A 108 -9.76 -3.78 -3.20
N HIS A 109 -8.75 -3.06 -2.76
CA HIS A 109 -7.66 -2.59 -3.62
C HIS A 109 -6.72 -3.75 -3.91
N VAL A 110 -6.74 -4.30 -5.12
CA VAL A 110 -5.91 -5.45 -5.53
C VAL A 110 -4.76 -5.00 -6.42
N SER A 111 -3.53 -5.18 -5.96
CA SER A 111 -2.30 -4.88 -6.70
C SER A 111 -1.75 -6.12 -7.39
N ALA A 112 -1.52 -6.05 -8.69
CA ALA A 112 -0.82 -7.08 -9.46
C ALA A 112 0.69 -6.95 -9.23
N GLU A 113 1.29 -7.96 -8.59
CA GLU A 113 2.69 -7.94 -8.16
C GLU A 113 3.60 -8.68 -9.15
N LYS A 114 3.12 -9.79 -9.71
CA LYS A 114 3.95 -10.70 -10.51
C LYS A 114 3.15 -11.48 -11.55
N PRO A 115 3.74 -11.80 -12.72
CA PRO A 115 3.07 -12.62 -13.73
C PRO A 115 2.65 -14.01 -13.24
N GLY A 116 1.45 -14.42 -13.64
CA GLY A 116 0.83 -15.66 -13.19
C GLY A 116 -0.69 -15.64 -13.32
N MET A 117 -1.35 -16.59 -12.66
CA MET A 117 -2.79 -16.61 -12.47
C MET A 117 -3.14 -16.10 -11.07
N ALA A 118 -4.26 -15.40 -10.96
CA ALA A 118 -4.76 -14.84 -9.72
C ALA A 118 -6.28 -15.02 -9.62
N SER A 119 -6.78 -15.25 -8.40
CA SER A 119 -8.20 -15.17 -8.09
C SER A 119 -8.45 -14.90 -6.61
N LEU A 120 -9.57 -14.24 -6.35
CA LEU A 120 -10.20 -14.10 -5.05
C LEU A 120 -11.44 -14.99 -5.03
N VAL A 121 -11.57 -15.80 -3.98
CA VAL A 121 -12.69 -16.73 -3.82
C VAL A 121 -13.37 -16.47 -2.49
N PHE A 122 -14.68 -16.29 -2.50
CA PHE A 122 -15.46 -16.20 -1.28
C PHE A 122 -15.64 -17.60 -0.69
N ARG A 123 -14.91 -17.91 0.39
CA ARG A 123 -14.85 -19.28 0.96
C ARG A 123 -16.19 -19.85 1.36
N ARG A 124 -17.12 -19.00 1.79
CA ARG A 124 -18.43 -19.42 2.28
C ARG A 124 -19.25 -20.10 1.19
N THR A 125 -19.23 -19.57 -0.03
CA THR A 125 -20.03 -20.05 -1.16
C THR A 125 -19.20 -20.81 -2.19
N GLY A 126 -17.89 -20.58 -2.23
CA GLY A 126 -16.99 -21.07 -3.27
C GLY A 126 -16.93 -20.17 -4.51
N ASP A 127 -17.65 -19.04 -4.51
CA ASP A 127 -17.73 -18.16 -5.66
C ASP A 127 -16.38 -17.48 -5.95
N VAL A 128 -16.00 -17.49 -7.22
CA VAL A 128 -14.86 -16.71 -7.70
C VAL A 128 -15.34 -15.28 -7.92
N ILE A 129 -14.98 -14.41 -6.99
CA ILE A 129 -15.39 -13.00 -7.00
C ILE A 129 -14.47 -12.11 -7.83
N TRP A 130 -13.25 -12.59 -8.09
CA TRP A 130 -12.35 -11.97 -9.06
C TRP A 130 -11.37 -13.01 -9.58
N SER A 131 -11.03 -12.96 -10.86
CA SER A 131 -9.93 -13.73 -11.42
C SER A 131 -9.26 -12.95 -12.53
N CYS A 132 -7.95 -13.16 -12.67
CA CYS A 132 -7.17 -12.50 -13.69
C CYS A 132 -5.93 -13.31 -14.09
N ARG A 133 -5.57 -13.23 -15.37
CA ARG A 133 -4.22 -13.56 -15.85
C ARG A 133 -3.32 -12.33 -15.74
N ILE A 134 -2.27 -12.40 -14.94
CA ILE A 134 -1.29 -11.32 -14.80
C ILE A 134 -0.13 -11.57 -15.76
N VAL A 135 0.13 -10.62 -16.65
CA VAL A 135 1.22 -10.65 -17.64
C VAL A 135 2.36 -9.71 -17.23
N PRO A 136 3.57 -9.85 -17.80
CA PRO A 136 4.65 -8.90 -17.57
C PRO A 136 4.24 -7.45 -17.87
N GLY A 137 4.53 -6.55 -16.93
CA GLY A 137 4.40 -5.12 -17.12
C GLY A 137 5.63 -4.50 -17.77
N SER A 138 5.49 -3.28 -18.29
CA SER A 138 6.60 -2.47 -18.80
C SER A 138 7.49 -1.94 -17.67
N ARG A 139 6.96 -1.83 -16.45
CA ARG A 139 7.70 -1.43 -15.27
C ARG A 139 8.41 -2.64 -14.65
N LYS A 140 9.72 -2.53 -14.45
CA LYS A 140 10.44 -3.50 -13.60
C LYS A 140 9.93 -3.36 -12.18
N VAL A 141 9.11 -4.32 -11.74
CA VAL A 141 8.74 -4.47 -10.34
C VAL A 141 10.02 -4.78 -9.55
N PRO A 142 10.36 -3.99 -8.51
CA PRO A 142 11.54 -4.24 -7.71
C PRO A 142 11.50 -5.65 -7.09
N ALA A 143 12.65 -6.34 -7.05
CA ALA A 143 12.74 -7.66 -6.43
C ALA A 143 12.44 -7.63 -4.91
N THR A 144 12.58 -6.46 -4.29
CA THR A 144 12.25 -6.20 -2.89
C THR A 144 11.34 -4.97 -2.80
N MET A 145 10.13 -5.16 -2.27
CA MET A 145 9.24 -4.06 -1.91
C MET A 145 9.78 -3.39 -0.64
N ASN A 146 10.08 -2.10 -0.72
CA ASN A 146 10.37 -1.30 0.46
C ASN A 146 9.11 -0.55 0.89
N LEU A 147 8.83 -0.54 2.19
CA LEU A 147 7.75 0.27 2.76
C LEU A 147 8.17 1.76 2.72
N GLY A 148 7.47 2.56 1.92
CA GLY A 148 7.48 4.01 1.99
C GLY A 148 6.40 4.51 2.96
N ILE A 149 6.75 5.45 3.83
CA ILE A 149 5.81 6.08 4.77
C ILE A 149 5.89 7.59 4.59
N PHE A 150 4.74 8.24 4.45
CA PHE A 150 4.62 9.69 4.38
C PHE A 150 3.64 10.18 5.44
N VAL A 151 3.91 11.35 6.00
CA VAL A 151 3.08 11.99 7.04
C VAL A 151 2.74 13.40 6.61
N ASP A 152 1.47 13.78 6.73
CA ASP A 152 1.02 15.16 6.51
C ASP A 152 1.60 16.12 7.59
N ASP A 153 2.08 17.28 7.16
CA ASP A 153 2.63 18.33 8.03
C ASP A 153 1.56 19.21 8.71
N GLY A 154 0.29 19.03 8.35
CA GLY A 154 -0.84 19.85 8.79
C GLY A 154 -1.13 21.08 7.96
N LYS A 155 -0.34 21.32 6.92
CA LYS A 155 -0.52 22.37 5.92
C LYS A 155 -0.84 21.76 4.55
N GLY A 156 -1.13 20.45 4.51
CA GLY A 156 -1.41 19.70 3.29
C GLY A 156 -0.16 19.21 2.56
N LYS A 157 1.03 19.34 3.15
CA LYS A 157 2.26 18.82 2.56
C LYS A 157 2.58 17.44 3.14
N SER A 158 2.76 16.47 2.24
CA SER A 158 3.20 15.13 2.58
C SER A 158 4.72 15.08 2.74
N LEU A 159 5.21 14.60 3.88
CA LEU A 159 6.63 14.52 4.23
C LEU A 159 7.10 13.08 4.30
N VAL A 160 8.26 12.79 3.69
CA VAL A 160 8.84 11.43 3.68
C VAL A 160 9.46 11.11 5.04
N VAL A 161 9.11 9.94 5.58
CA VAL A 161 9.70 9.43 6.82
C VAL A 161 10.96 8.61 6.51
N ASP A 162 12.05 8.95 7.17
CA ASP A 162 13.31 8.21 7.16
C ASP A 162 13.30 7.10 8.24
N GLY A 163 13.20 5.86 7.76
CA GLY A 163 13.25 4.65 8.58
C GLY A 163 14.66 4.06 8.75
N SER A 164 15.70 4.63 8.14
CA SER A 164 17.05 4.04 8.10
C SER A 164 17.69 3.84 9.48
N GLY A 165 17.32 4.66 10.46
CA GLY A 165 17.74 4.53 11.85
C GLY A 165 17.03 3.42 12.65
N ASN A 166 16.19 2.60 12.00
CA ASN A 166 15.35 1.58 12.63
C ASN A 166 14.63 2.08 13.90
N PRO A 167 13.84 3.17 13.81
CA PRO A 167 13.20 3.78 14.96
C PRO A 167 12.21 2.81 15.60
N ARG A 168 12.06 2.88 16.93
CA ARG A 168 11.10 2.02 17.65
C ARG A 168 9.64 2.42 17.42
N SER A 169 9.41 3.70 17.08
CA SER A 169 8.09 4.26 16.76
C SER A 169 8.20 5.31 15.66
N ILE A 170 7.10 5.52 14.94
CA ILE A 170 6.99 6.53 13.87
C ILE A 170 7.27 7.93 14.39
N LEU A 171 6.92 8.22 15.65
CA LEU A 171 7.14 9.52 16.29
C LEU A 171 8.63 9.78 16.59
N GLN A 172 9.47 8.75 16.58
CA GLN A 172 10.93 8.85 16.74
C GLN A 172 11.66 8.87 15.39
N ALA A 173 10.98 8.43 14.32
CA ALA A 173 11.53 8.48 12.97
C ALA A 173 11.79 9.93 12.57
N LYS A 174 12.80 10.14 11.73
CA LYS A 174 13.13 11.47 11.19
C LYS A 174 12.33 11.73 9.92
N ILE A 175 12.10 12.98 9.58
CA ILE A 175 11.68 13.38 8.25
C ILE A 175 12.93 13.48 7.37
N GLN A 176 12.93 12.83 6.20
CA GLN A 176 14.11 12.70 5.34
C GLN A 176 14.73 14.05 4.98
N ASP A 177 13.91 15.03 4.57
CA ASP A 177 14.40 16.32 4.07
C ASP A 177 14.77 17.31 5.18
N ILE A 178 14.26 17.12 6.40
CA ILE A 178 14.34 18.09 7.50
C ILE A 178 15.26 17.57 8.62
N GLY A 179 15.46 16.25 8.73
CA GLY A 179 16.26 15.61 9.77
C GLY A 179 15.64 15.65 11.18
N ARG A 180 14.46 16.27 11.33
CA ARG A 180 13.74 16.38 12.61
C ARG A 180 12.81 15.19 12.86
N PRO A 181 12.60 14.80 14.13
CA PRO A 181 11.63 13.77 14.48
C PRO A 181 10.19 14.09 14.05
N VAL A 182 9.42 13.09 13.66
CA VAL A 182 7.99 13.24 13.30
C VAL A 182 7.18 13.86 14.44
N ARG A 183 7.50 13.53 15.71
CA ARG A 183 6.82 14.09 16.90
C ARG A 183 6.83 15.62 16.99
N ASP A 184 7.82 16.26 16.37
CA ASP A 184 7.97 17.72 16.40
C ASP A 184 6.96 18.41 15.50
N LEU A 185 6.51 17.72 14.45
CA LEU A 185 5.58 18.23 13.44
C LEU A 185 4.14 17.71 13.65
N TRP A 186 3.99 16.73 14.55
CA TRP A 186 2.73 16.10 14.86
C TRP A 186 2.35 16.32 16.34
N PRO A 187 1.61 17.39 16.66
CA PRO A 187 1.19 17.68 18.03
C PRO A 187 0.38 16.56 18.67
N LYS A 188 0.46 16.45 20.00
CA LYS A 188 -0.35 15.48 20.76
C LYS A 188 -1.84 15.75 20.53
N GLY A 189 -2.62 14.69 20.28
CA GLY A 189 -4.05 14.78 20.03
C GLY A 189 -4.43 15.16 18.59
N ALA A 190 -3.48 15.68 17.80
CA ALA A 190 -3.73 16.03 16.40
C ALA A 190 -3.93 14.77 15.54
N VAL A 191 -4.79 14.91 14.54
CA VAL A 191 -5.01 13.90 13.50
C VAL A 191 -4.22 14.30 12.26
N ARG A 192 -3.50 13.36 11.67
CA ARG A 192 -2.76 13.51 10.41
C ARG A 192 -3.10 12.38 9.46
N GLU A 193 -3.00 12.67 8.16
CA GLU A 193 -2.95 11.61 7.15
C GLU A 193 -1.56 10.96 7.20
N VAL A 194 -1.55 9.63 7.25
CA VAL A 194 -0.36 8.81 7.05
C VAL A 194 -0.58 7.98 5.79
N THR A 195 0.35 8.08 4.85
CA THR A 195 0.33 7.33 3.60
C THR A 195 1.37 6.23 3.64
N PHE A 196 0.97 5.02 3.30
CA PHE A 196 1.84 3.86 3.14
C PHE A 196 1.91 3.46 1.67
N ILE A 197 3.12 3.15 1.20
CA ILE A 197 3.35 2.58 -0.14
C ILE A 197 4.19 1.32 0.03
N TYR A 198 3.64 0.17 -0.30
CA TYR A 198 4.30 -1.14 -0.09
C TYR A 198 3.99 -2.17 -1.19
N SER A 199 3.45 -1.71 -2.32
CA SER A 199 2.97 -2.57 -3.41
C SER A 199 3.71 -2.30 -4.72
N ALA A 200 3.69 -3.28 -5.62
CA ALA A 200 4.28 -3.16 -6.95
C ALA A 200 3.67 -2.04 -7.77
N CYS A 201 2.37 -1.81 -7.62
CA CYS A 201 1.71 -0.71 -8.32
C CYS A 201 2.12 0.67 -7.79
N GLY A 202 2.72 0.74 -6.60
CA GLY A 202 3.03 2.01 -5.94
C GLY A 202 1.78 2.75 -5.45
N CYS A 203 0.66 2.04 -5.31
CA CYS A 203 -0.61 2.64 -4.91
C CYS A 203 -0.55 3.08 -3.44
N PRO A 204 -0.91 4.34 -3.13
CA PRO A 204 -0.89 4.83 -1.76
C PRO A 204 -2.08 4.31 -0.96
N VAL A 205 -1.81 3.77 0.23
CA VAL A 205 -2.82 3.46 1.25
C VAL A 205 -2.81 4.58 2.29
N LYS A 206 -3.90 5.34 2.34
CA LYS A 206 -4.02 6.54 3.19
C LYS A 206 -4.90 6.26 4.39
N VAL A 207 -4.42 6.62 5.57
CA VAL A 207 -5.19 6.51 6.81
C VAL A 207 -5.12 7.77 7.64
N MET A 208 -6.23 8.11 8.28
CA MET A 208 -6.27 9.17 9.28
C MET A 208 -5.85 8.59 10.62
N VAL A 209 -4.83 9.19 11.23
CA VAL A 209 -4.20 8.69 12.44
C VAL A 209 -4.16 9.81 13.47
N LYS A 210 -4.51 9.49 14.72
CA LYS A 210 -4.42 10.39 15.87
C LYS A 210 -3.17 10.08 16.68
N ARG A 211 -2.41 11.10 17.09
CA ARG A 211 -1.35 10.93 18.08
C ARG A 211 -1.96 10.82 19.49
N VAL A 212 -1.67 9.72 20.18
CA VAL A 212 -2.15 9.46 21.55
C VAL A 212 -0.94 9.28 22.46
N GLY A 213 -0.42 10.41 22.97
CA GLY A 213 0.84 10.41 23.72
C GLY A 213 2.02 10.04 22.81
N GLU A 214 2.71 8.94 23.12
CA GLU A 214 3.88 8.44 22.37
C GLU A 214 3.55 7.30 21.41
N ARG A 215 2.26 6.95 21.30
CA ARG A 215 1.73 6.01 20.31
C ARG A 215 0.78 6.71 19.34
N THR A 216 0.32 5.96 18.35
CA THR A 216 -0.71 6.41 17.44
C THR A 216 -1.94 5.50 17.50
N ALA A 217 -3.08 6.00 17.05
CA ALA A 217 -4.30 5.21 16.90
C ALA A 217 -4.99 5.62 15.59
N ARG A 218 -5.61 4.67 14.88
CA ARG A 218 -6.43 5.04 13.72
C ARG A 218 -7.61 5.90 14.17
N ALA A 219 -7.82 7.02 13.48
CA ALA A 219 -8.95 7.91 13.74
C ALA A 219 -10.25 7.39 13.08
N LYS A 220 -10.13 6.51 12.08
CA LYS A 220 -11.23 5.84 11.41
C LYS A 220 -10.97 4.34 11.33
N ALA A 221 -12.04 3.55 11.33
CA ALA A 221 -11.94 2.10 11.18
C ALA A 221 -11.51 1.70 9.77
N SER A 222 -11.92 2.46 8.75
CA SER A 222 -11.57 2.30 7.34
C SER A 222 -10.56 3.35 6.84
N PRO A 223 -9.79 3.04 5.78
CA PRO A 223 -9.66 1.72 5.19
C PRO A 223 -8.98 0.74 6.16
N VAL A 224 -9.33 -0.54 6.06
CA VAL A 224 -8.60 -1.60 6.75
C VAL A 224 -7.33 -1.86 5.95
N ILE A 225 -6.19 -1.47 6.52
CA ILE A 225 -4.89 -1.79 5.94
C ILE A 225 -4.68 -3.29 6.08
N PHE A 226 -4.51 -3.98 4.96
CA PHE A 226 -4.28 -5.42 4.94
C PHE A 226 -3.16 -5.74 3.95
N PRO A 227 -1.91 -5.37 4.23
CA PRO A 227 -0.81 -5.87 3.43
C PRO A 227 -0.82 -7.40 3.53
N ASP A 228 -0.97 -8.10 2.40
CA ASP A 228 -0.72 -9.55 2.30
C ASP A 228 0.78 -9.90 2.50
N ASP A 229 1.55 -8.98 3.07
CA ASP A 229 2.95 -9.07 3.42
C ASP A 229 3.13 -8.98 4.94
N PRO A 230 3.32 -10.13 5.63
CA PRO A 230 3.45 -10.16 7.08
C PRO A 230 4.61 -9.30 7.62
N ALA A 231 5.69 -9.12 6.85
CA ALA A 231 6.82 -8.31 7.27
C ALA A 231 6.45 -6.82 7.26
N VAL A 232 5.72 -6.36 6.23
CA VAL A 232 5.19 -4.99 6.18
C VAL A 232 4.18 -4.76 7.30
N VAL A 233 3.27 -5.71 7.56
CA VAL A 233 2.31 -5.63 8.67
C VAL A 233 3.02 -5.46 10.00
N SER A 234 3.99 -6.33 10.29
CA SER A 234 4.76 -6.28 11.53
C SER A 234 5.51 -4.95 11.69
N LEU A 235 6.08 -4.45 10.60
CA LEU A 235 6.77 -3.16 10.59
C LEU A 235 5.82 -1.99 10.85
N ILE A 236 4.65 -1.96 10.19
CA ILE A 236 3.63 -0.93 10.41
C ILE A 236 3.13 -0.98 11.85
N ASN A 237 2.74 -2.14 12.37
CA ASN A 237 2.24 -2.27 13.74
C ASN A 237 3.28 -1.82 14.76
N ARG A 238 4.56 -2.19 14.57
CA ARG A 238 5.65 -1.75 15.43
C ARG A 238 5.85 -0.24 15.39
N LEU A 239 5.98 0.35 14.19
CA LEU A 239 6.22 1.79 14.04
C LEU A 239 5.04 2.61 14.54
N MET A 240 3.82 2.21 14.18
CA MET A 240 2.61 2.93 14.56
C MET A 240 2.18 2.67 16.01
N MET A 241 2.71 1.59 16.62
CA MET A 241 2.33 1.09 17.94
C MET A 241 0.84 0.74 18.03
N TRP A 242 0.37 -0.03 17.04
CA TRP A 242 -1.00 -0.56 16.96
C TRP A 242 -1.08 -1.98 17.49
#